data_AF-A0A7L0GG89-F1
#
_entry.id   AF-A0A7L0GG89-F1
#
_cell.length_a   1.000
_cell.length_b   1.000
_cell.length_c   1.000
_cell.angle_alpha   90.00
_cell.angle_beta   90.00
_cell.angle_gamma   90.00
#
_symmetry.space_group_name_H-M   'P 1'
#
loop_
_entity.id
_entity.type
_entity.pdbx_description
1 polymer ?
#
loop_
_entity_poly.entity_id
_entity_poly.type
_entity_poly.pdbx_seq_one_letter_code
_entity_poly.pdbx_strand_id
1 'polypeptide(L)'
;LNPDRCYPLHSTKTIAYPYSTYSVILSAEAQESPITNVKMNWSKMELSWDSSKNFSQYECTIMNRDMEGTQKEVNSTLCRFPVELYMPLHEGVFLTIEVPNTNISKHCTFIPGGINGSAIENFSCVIYNVSLMNCTWQAGRDAPEDTQYFLYWQNSR
;
A
#
# COMPACT_ATOMS: atom_id res chain seq x y z
N LEU A 1 -2.88 -15.88 5.43
CA LEU A 1 -2.37 -14.57 4.99
C LEU A 1 -2.19 -14.66 3.48
N ASN A 2 -2.81 -13.76 2.70
CA ASN A 2 -2.67 -13.75 1.25
C ASN A 2 -1.22 -13.33 0.89
N PRO A 3 -0.44 -14.15 0.15
CA PRO A 3 0.95 -13.87 -0.21
C PRO A 3 1.14 -12.69 -1.18
N ASP A 4 0.05 -12.22 -1.80
CA ASP A 4 0.03 -11.11 -2.76
C ASP A 4 -0.42 -9.79 -2.11
N ARG A 5 -0.65 -9.77 -0.80
CA ARG A 5 -1.09 -8.57 -0.07
C ARG A 5 0.03 -7.99 0.78
N CYS A 6 0.25 -6.68 0.65
CA CYS A 6 1.22 -5.95 1.45
C CYS A 6 0.59 -5.52 2.76
N TYR A 7 1.12 -6.00 3.88
CA TYR A 7 0.65 -5.62 5.20
C TYR A 7 1.42 -4.39 5.70
N PRO A 8 0.75 -3.44 6.38
CA PRO A 8 1.44 -2.33 7.03
C PRO A 8 2.36 -2.86 8.13
N LEU A 9 3.56 -2.26 8.26
CA LEU A 9 4.50 -2.56 9.36
C LEU A 9 3.89 -2.32 10.76
N HIS A 10 2.92 -1.41 10.87
CA HIS A 10 2.17 -1.15 12.10
C HIS A 10 0.67 -1.10 11.79
N SER A 11 0.01 -2.26 11.85
CA SER A 11 -1.46 -2.35 11.92
C SER A 11 -1.83 -2.80 13.33
N THR A 12 -2.25 -1.86 14.17
CA THR A 12 -2.93 -2.19 15.42
C THR A 12 -4.43 -2.42 15.18
N LYS A 13 -4.88 -3.60 15.61
CA LYS A 13 -6.25 -4.13 15.80
C LYS A 13 -7.12 -4.34 14.56
N THR A 14 -7.02 -5.55 14.03
CA THR A 14 -8.10 -6.24 13.32
C THR A 14 -9.17 -6.69 14.32
N ILE A 15 -10.41 -6.24 14.14
CA ILE A 15 -11.59 -6.91 14.70
C ILE A 15 -12.01 -7.96 13.67
N ALA A 16 -11.98 -9.23 14.06
CA ALA A 16 -12.45 -10.35 13.25
C ALA A 16 -13.85 -10.78 13.71
N TYR A 17 -14.73 -11.09 12.76
CA TYR A 17 -15.86 -12.00 12.97
C TYR A 17 -15.89 -13.09 11.88
N PRO A 18 -16.33 -14.32 12.22
CA PRO A 18 -16.09 -15.52 11.43
C PRO A 18 -17.25 -15.79 10.45
N TYR A 19 -16.99 -16.51 9.35
CA TYR A 19 -17.60 -17.81 9.03
C TYR A 19 -16.96 -18.40 7.76
N SER A 20 -16.94 -19.74 7.72
CA SER A 20 -16.12 -20.63 6.89
C SER A 20 -16.82 -21.06 5.59
N THR A 21 -16.03 -21.28 4.53
CA THR A 21 -16.19 -22.43 3.63
C THR A 21 -14.84 -22.81 3.01
N TYR A 22 -14.45 -24.09 3.14
CA TYR A 22 -13.27 -24.66 2.50
C TYR A 22 -13.54 -24.90 1.01
N SER A 23 -12.64 -24.40 0.16
CA SER A 23 -12.46 -24.88 -1.22
C SER A 23 -11.03 -25.37 -1.38
N VAL A 24 -10.87 -26.67 -1.62
CA VAL A 24 -9.59 -27.28 -1.97
C VAL A 24 -9.33 -26.97 -3.43
N ILE A 25 -8.40 -26.06 -3.70
CA ILE A 25 -7.87 -25.82 -5.04
C ILE A 25 -6.53 -26.55 -5.12
N LEU A 26 -6.42 -27.49 -6.05
CA LEU A 26 -5.17 -28.14 -6.44
C LEU A 26 -4.17 -27.04 -6.86
N SER A 27 -3.18 -26.76 -6.01
CA SER A 27 -2.08 -25.87 -6.36
C SER A 27 -1.11 -26.62 -7.26
N ALA A 28 -0.96 -26.17 -8.51
CA ALA A 28 0.28 -26.38 -9.24
C ALA A 28 1.43 -25.84 -8.37
N GLU A 29 2.53 -26.58 -8.26
CA GLU A 29 3.71 -26.20 -7.48
C GLU A 29 4.23 -24.84 -7.98
N ALA A 30 3.79 -23.76 -7.35
CA ALA A 30 4.37 -22.45 -7.53
C ALA A 30 5.71 -22.48 -6.80
N GLN A 31 6.80 -22.51 -7.56
CA GLN A 31 8.14 -22.39 -7.02
C GLN A 31 8.20 -21.14 -6.13
N GLU A 32 8.49 -21.33 -4.85
CA GLU A 32 8.42 -20.27 -3.86
C GLU A 32 9.43 -19.16 -4.22
N SER A 33 8.94 -17.93 -4.40
CA SER A 33 9.77 -16.81 -4.84
C SER A 33 10.87 -16.54 -3.81
N PRO A 34 12.13 -16.29 -4.23
CA PRO A 34 13.22 -15.98 -3.31
C PRO A 34 13.05 -14.63 -2.61
N ILE A 35 12.07 -13.82 -3.01
CA ILE A 35 11.68 -12.58 -2.35
C ILE A 35 10.47 -12.87 -1.46
N THR A 36 10.63 -12.67 -0.17
CA THR A 36 9.60 -12.95 0.84
C THR A 36 9.45 -11.79 1.83
N ASN A 37 8.50 -11.89 2.76
CA ASN A 37 8.31 -10.94 3.86
C ASN A 37 8.21 -9.46 3.43
N VAL A 38 7.53 -9.19 2.31
CA VAL A 38 7.37 -7.84 1.78
C VAL A 38 6.53 -7.00 2.74
N LYS A 39 7.05 -5.85 3.13
CA LYS A 39 6.50 -4.94 4.14
C LYS A 39 6.58 -3.51 3.65
N MET A 40 5.52 -2.75 3.90
CA MET A 40 5.46 -1.33 3.55
C MET A 40 5.34 -0.46 4.81
N ASN A 41 6.21 0.54 4.89
CA ASN A 41 6.14 1.62 5.88
C ASN A 41 5.66 2.90 5.18
N TRP A 42 4.38 3.20 5.33
CA TRP A 42 3.74 4.34 4.67
C TRP A 42 4.23 5.70 5.20
N SER A 43 4.59 5.80 6.48
CA SER A 43 5.06 7.06 7.07
C SER A 43 6.43 7.50 6.53
N LYS A 44 7.26 6.53 6.14
CA LYS A 44 8.59 6.76 5.56
C LYS A 44 8.64 6.49 4.05
N MET A 45 7.54 6.05 3.46
CA MET A 45 7.47 5.54 2.08
C MET A 45 8.59 4.52 1.78
N GLU A 46 8.76 3.56 2.69
CA GLU A 46 9.81 2.53 2.68
C GLU A 46 9.22 1.14 2.43
N LEU A 47 9.56 0.53 1.30
CA LEU A 47 9.27 -0.86 0.96
C LEU A 47 10.47 -1.73 1.33
N SER A 48 10.27 -2.76 2.16
CA SER A 48 11.32 -3.68 2.60
C SER A 48 10.92 -5.13 2.36
N TRP A 49 11.89 -5.99 2.08
CA TRP A 49 11.66 -7.43 1.87
C TRP A 49 12.84 -8.25 2.40
N ASP A 50 12.62 -9.56 2.51
CA ASP A 50 13.68 -10.53 2.75
C ASP A 50 14.01 -11.25 1.45
N SER A 51 15.28 -11.65 1.27
CA SER A 51 15.71 -12.43 0.11
C SER A 51 16.53 -13.65 0.51
N SER A 52 16.15 -14.83 0.01
CA SER A 52 16.89 -16.08 0.24
C SER A 52 18.12 -16.23 -0.67
N LYS A 53 18.28 -15.35 -1.66
CA LYS A 53 19.42 -15.29 -2.58
C LYS A 53 20.07 -13.92 -2.49
N ASN A 54 21.37 -13.87 -2.70
CA ASN A 54 22.15 -12.63 -2.71
C ASN A 54 22.15 -12.01 -4.11
N PHE A 55 21.14 -11.18 -4.41
CA PHE A 55 21.12 -10.39 -5.64
C PHE A 55 21.89 -9.09 -5.44
N SER A 56 22.57 -8.62 -6.48
CA SER A 56 23.35 -7.37 -6.44
C SER A 56 22.48 -6.12 -6.61
N GLN A 57 21.28 -6.29 -7.18
CA GLN A 57 20.43 -5.19 -7.60
C GLN A 57 18.98 -5.66 -7.63
N TYR A 58 18.08 -4.73 -7.32
CA TYR A 58 16.65 -4.86 -7.40
C TYR A 58 16.07 -3.61 -8.05
N GLU A 59 14.90 -3.79 -8.65
CA GLU A 59 14.09 -2.73 -9.22
C GLU A 59 12.74 -2.73 -8.52
N CYS A 60 12.39 -1.63 -7.88
CA CYS A 60 11.15 -1.47 -7.13
C CYS A 60 10.26 -0.45 -7.82
N THR A 61 9.00 -0.82 -8.01
CA THR A 61 7.99 0.01 -8.68
C THR A 61 6.77 0.15 -7.79
N ILE A 62 6.27 1.38 -7.66
CA ILE A 62 4.97 1.68 -7.06
C ILE A 62 4.07 2.29 -8.13
N MET A 63 2.89 1.72 -8.33
CA MET A 63 1.91 2.14 -9.34
C MET A 63 0.54 2.39 -8.71
N ASN A 64 -0.16 3.41 -9.19
CA ASN A 64 -1.58 3.64 -8.88
C ASN A 64 -2.48 2.71 -9.73
N ARG A 65 -3.79 2.91 -9.67
CA ARG A 65 -4.76 2.14 -10.49
C ARG A 65 -4.67 2.42 -11.98
N ASP A 66 -4.27 3.63 -12.36
CA ASP A 66 -4.11 4.05 -13.75
C ASP A 66 -2.78 3.57 -14.35
N MET A 67 -2.02 2.75 -13.61
CA MET A 67 -0.70 2.23 -13.98
C MET A 67 0.38 3.32 -14.11
N GLU A 68 0.12 4.50 -13.56
CA GLU A 68 1.12 5.55 -13.40
C GLU A 68 1.91 5.30 -12.11
N GLY A 69 3.23 5.40 -12.21
CA GLY A 69 4.08 4.97 -11.12
C GLY A 69 5.49 5.50 -11.18
N THR A 70 6.24 5.19 -10.13
CA THR A 70 7.66 5.48 -10.02
C THR A 70 8.42 4.18 -9.86
N GLN A 71 9.51 4.08 -10.61
CA GLN A 71 10.45 2.99 -10.56
C GLN A 71 11.76 3.47 -9.97
N LYS A 72 12.44 2.60 -9.22
CA LYS A 72 13.72 2.90 -8.59
C LYS A 72 14.59 1.67 -8.54
N GLU A 73 15.86 1.87 -8.83
CA GLU A 73 16.87 0.84 -8.73
C GLU A 73 17.60 0.94 -7.39
N VAL A 74 17.82 -0.20 -6.72
CA VAL A 74 18.49 -0.28 -5.41
C VAL A 74 19.39 -1.51 -5.32
N ASN A 75 20.44 -1.43 -4.50
CA ASN A 75 21.39 -2.51 -4.25
C ASN A 75 21.19 -3.22 -2.89
N SER A 76 20.05 -2.97 -2.24
CA SER A 76 19.71 -3.52 -0.93
C SER A 76 18.23 -3.88 -0.87
N THR A 77 17.81 -4.63 0.16
CA THR A 77 16.42 -5.07 0.33
C THR A 77 15.48 -4.01 0.89
N LEU A 78 15.79 -2.73 0.64
CA LEU A 78 15.03 -1.57 1.07
C LEU A 78 14.93 -0.58 -0.09
N CYS A 79 13.70 -0.25 -0.46
CA CYS A 79 13.38 0.75 -1.44
C CYS A 79 12.66 1.94 -0.78
N ARG A 80 13.19 3.15 -1.03
CA ARG A 80 12.64 4.42 -0.54
C ARG A 80 12.06 5.21 -1.70
N PHE A 81 10.75 5.41 -1.69
CA PHE A 81 10.06 6.24 -2.66
C PHE A 81 10.02 7.71 -2.19
N PRO A 82 10.04 8.69 -3.11
CA PRO A 82 9.91 10.10 -2.73
C PRO A 82 8.54 10.36 -2.10
N VAL A 83 8.53 11.10 -0.99
CA VAL A 83 7.30 11.42 -0.22
C VAL A 83 6.38 12.37 -1.00
N GLU A 84 6.94 13.14 -1.93
CA GLU A 84 6.20 14.10 -2.78
C GLU A 84 5.35 13.43 -3.87
N LEU A 85 5.35 12.10 -3.96
CA LEU A 85 4.46 11.39 -4.86
C LEU A 85 3.01 11.59 -4.41
N TYR A 86 2.27 12.39 -5.17
CA TYR A 86 0.82 12.52 -5.08
C TYR A 86 0.15 11.22 -5.55
N MET A 87 0.22 10.18 -4.72
CA MET A 87 -0.37 8.88 -5.03
C MET A 87 -1.55 8.63 -4.10
N PRO A 88 -2.78 8.48 -4.63
CA PRO A 88 -3.97 8.25 -3.82
C PRO A 88 -3.97 6.83 -3.23
N LEU A 89 -3.23 6.62 -2.14
CA LEU A 89 -3.11 5.30 -1.48
C LEU A 89 -4.46 4.69 -1.06
N HIS A 90 -5.47 5.53 -0.83
CA HIS A 90 -6.82 5.14 -0.45
C HIS A 90 -7.60 4.47 -1.59
N GLU A 91 -7.15 4.62 -2.84
CA GLU A 91 -7.68 3.85 -3.97
C GLU A 91 -6.98 2.49 -4.09
N GLY A 92 -5.85 2.32 -3.42
CA GLY A 92 -5.01 1.14 -3.49
C GLY A 92 -3.92 1.28 -4.55
N VAL A 93 -2.83 0.55 -4.32
CA VAL A 93 -1.60 0.64 -5.12
C VAL A 93 -1.00 -0.74 -5.37
N PHE A 94 -0.27 -0.84 -6.46
CA PHE A 94 0.48 -2.03 -6.84
C PHE A 94 1.96 -1.78 -6.62
N LEU A 95 2.59 -2.68 -5.87
CA LEU A 95 4.02 -2.69 -5.60
C LEU A 95 4.63 -3.89 -6.31
N THR A 96 5.72 -3.65 -7.03
CA THR A 96 6.47 -4.67 -7.73
C THR A 96 7.93 -4.58 -7.33
N ILE A 97 8.54 -5.74 -7.09
CA ILE A 97 9.98 -5.89 -6.87
C ILE A 97 10.48 -6.87 -7.92
N GLU A 98 11.43 -6.45 -8.73
CA GLU A 98 12.02 -7.22 -9.81
C GLU A 98 13.53 -7.33 -9.61
N VAL A 99 14.12 -8.43 -10.07
CA VAL A 99 15.57 -8.59 -10.13
C VAL A 99 16.00 -8.48 -11.60
N PRO A 100 16.77 -7.45 -11.98
CA PRO A 100 17.17 -7.23 -13.36
C PRO A 100 17.83 -8.45 -14.00
N ASN A 101 17.59 -8.68 -15.30
CA ASN A 101 18.13 -9.79 -16.08
C ASN A 101 17.73 -11.19 -15.56
N THR A 102 16.66 -11.30 -14.77
CA THR A 102 16.11 -12.57 -14.31
C THR A 102 14.59 -12.60 -14.48
N ASN A 103 13.97 -13.76 -14.29
CA ASN A 103 12.52 -13.92 -14.24
C ASN A 103 11.95 -13.80 -12.82
N ILE A 104 12.71 -13.22 -11.90
CA ILE A 104 12.37 -13.17 -10.48
C ILE A 104 11.67 -11.85 -10.21
N SER A 105 10.39 -11.95 -9.91
CA SER A 105 9.59 -10.82 -9.47
C SER A 105 8.77 -11.20 -8.24
N LYS A 106 8.33 -10.17 -7.52
CA LYS A 106 7.33 -10.27 -6.48
C LYS A 106 6.39 -9.09 -6.61
N HIS A 107 5.11 -9.41 -6.75
CA HIS A 107 4.04 -8.43 -6.82
C HIS A 107 3.28 -8.42 -5.50
N CYS A 108 2.80 -7.26 -5.13
CA CYS A 108 2.13 -7.05 -3.86
C CYS A 108 1.15 -5.89 -3.97
N THR A 109 -0.11 -6.14 -3.65
CA THR A 109 -1.15 -5.12 -3.74
C THR A 109 -1.49 -4.61 -2.35
N PHE A 110 -1.60 -3.29 -2.21
CA PHE A 110 -2.20 -2.66 -1.05
C PHE A 110 -3.62 -2.22 -1.40
N ILE A 111 -4.59 -2.81 -0.70
CA ILE A 111 -6.00 -2.42 -0.77
C ILE A 111 -6.39 -2.02 0.65
N PRO A 112 -6.80 -0.75 0.88
CA PRO A 112 -7.32 -0.31 2.16
C PRO A 112 -8.46 -1.22 2.62
N GLY A 113 -8.48 -1.55 3.90
CA GLY A 113 -9.63 -2.22 4.51
C GLY A 113 -10.73 -1.22 4.84
N GLY A 114 -11.97 -1.68 4.89
CA GLY A 114 -13.13 -0.86 5.25
C GLY A 114 -14.42 -1.39 4.64
N ILE A 115 -15.53 -0.75 5.00
CA ILE A 115 -16.81 -0.95 4.32
C ILE A 115 -16.77 -0.11 3.05
N ASN A 116 -17.11 -0.69 1.90
CA ASN A 116 -17.19 0.06 0.65
C ASN A 116 -18.20 1.20 0.81
N GLY A 117 -17.82 2.42 0.41
CA GLY A 117 -18.68 3.60 0.53
C GLY A 117 -18.68 4.28 1.90
N SER A 118 -17.93 3.78 2.90
CA SER A 118 -17.84 4.45 4.21
C SER A 118 -16.72 5.50 4.31
N ALA A 119 -15.82 5.54 3.32
CA ALA A 119 -14.78 6.56 3.23
C ALA A 119 -15.39 7.94 2.89
N ILE A 120 -14.69 9.03 3.28
CA ILE A 120 -15.14 10.39 2.99
C ILE A 120 -15.24 10.65 1.47
N GLU A 121 -16.18 11.49 1.08
CA GLU A 121 -16.37 11.94 -0.31
C GLU A 121 -16.09 13.45 -0.41
N ASN A 122 -15.77 13.94 -1.61
CA ASN A 122 -15.59 15.37 -1.90
C ASN A 122 -14.61 16.09 -0.94
N PHE A 123 -13.47 15.44 -0.65
CA PHE A 123 -12.40 16.04 0.14
C PHE A 123 -11.75 17.19 -0.64
N SER A 124 -11.69 18.37 -0.03
CA SER A 124 -11.06 19.55 -0.61
C SER A 124 -10.41 20.38 0.48
N CYS A 125 -9.24 20.95 0.19
CA CYS A 125 -8.55 21.87 1.07
C CYS A 125 -8.23 23.18 0.35
N VAL A 126 -8.40 24.30 1.05
CA VAL A 126 -8.11 25.64 0.55
C VAL A 126 -7.19 26.36 1.52
N ILE A 127 -6.07 26.86 1.02
CA ILE A 127 -5.15 27.73 1.77
C ILE A 127 -5.59 29.18 1.58
N TYR A 128 -5.71 29.92 2.68
CA TYR A 128 -6.09 31.33 2.67
C TYR A 128 -5.32 32.09 3.76
N ASN A 129 -5.30 33.42 3.65
CA ASN A 129 -4.54 34.29 4.57
C ASN A 129 -3.09 33.82 4.79
N VAL A 130 -2.43 33.38 3.71
CA VAL A 130 -1.02 32.93 3.63
C VAL A 130 -0.70 31.62 4.36
N SER A 131 -1.34 31.32 5.49
CA SER A 131 -0.93 30.20 6.37
C SER A 131 -2.09 29.42 7.00
N LEU A 132 -3.35 29.78 6.72
CA LEU A 132 -4.51 29.03 7.20
C LEU A 132 -4.96 28.06 6.12
N MET A 133 -5.36 26.85 6.53
CA MET A 133 -5.87 25.83 5.63
C MET A 133 -7.21 25.32 6.15
N ASN A 134 -8.25 25.42 5.34
CA ASN A 134 -9.55 24.81 5.62
C ASN A 134 -9.73 23.59 4.74
N CYS A 135 -10.03 22.45 5.35
CA CYS A 135 -10.40 21.24 4.63
C CYS A 135 -11.85 20.89 4.92
N THR A 136 -12.58 20.52 3.87
CA THR A 136 -13.98 20.09 3.94
C THR A 136 -14.12 18.73 3.29
N TRP A 137 -15.06 17.94 3.78
CA TRP A 137 -15.41 16.65 3.20
C TRP A 137 -16.86 16.30 3.54
N GLN A 138 -17.40 15.32 2.82
CA GLN A 138 -18.68 14.69 3.09
C GLN A 138 -18.47 13.32 3.71
N ALA A 139 -19.37 12.92 4.60
CA ALA A 139 -19.38 11.56 5.11
C ALA A 139 -19.65 10.58 3.96
N GLY A 140 -19.08 9.38 4.05
CA GLY A 140 -19.34 8.32 3.09
C GLY A 140 -20.81 7.91 3.12
N ARG A 141 -21.38 7.61 1.94
CA ARG A 141 -22.81 7.27 1.81
C ARG A 141 -23.22 6.05 2.61
N ASP A 142 -22.28 5.11 2.79
CA ASP A 142 -22.49 3.85 3.49
C ASP A 142 -21.79 3.83 4.87
N ALA A 143 -21.44 5.01 5.39
CA ALA A 143 -20.86 5.13 6.72
C ALA A 143 -21.94 4.94 7.80
N PRO A 144 -21.69 4.10 8.83
CA PRO A 144 -22.54 4.04 10.02
C PRO A 144 -22.71 5.40 10.70
N GLU A 145 -23.84 5.62 11.37
CA GLU A 145 -24.18 6.90 12.02
C GLU A 145 -23.17 7.31 13.11
N ASP A 146 -22.56 6.33 13.78
CA ASP A 146 -21.57 6.53 14.83
C ASP A 146 -20.13 6.70 14.28
N THR A 147 -19.96 6.79 12.96
CA THR A 147 -18.64 6.96 12.33
C THR A 147 -18.02 8.31 12.67
N GLN A 148 -16.74 8.29 13.09
CA GLN A 148 -15.94 9.48 13.29
C GLN A 148 -14.76 9.52 12.33
N TYR A 149 -14.52 10.67 11.71
CA TYR A 149 -13.43 10.90 10.77
C TYR A 149 -12.33 11.74 11.42
N PHE A 150 -11.08 11.39 11.11
CA PHE A 150 -9.89 12.09 11.60
C PHE A 150 -9.01 12.49 10.42
N LEU A 151 -8.58 13.76 10.40
CA LEU A 151 -7.67 14.29 9.40
C LEU A 151 -6.24 14.31 9.95
N TYR A 152 -5.33 13.70 9.20
CA TYR A 152 -3.90 13.72 9.44
C TYR A 152 -3.20 14.42 8.28
N TRP A 153 -2.15 15.16 8.57
CA TRP A 153 -1.31 15.81 7.57
C TRP A 153 0.16 15.66 7.95
N GLN A 154 1.01 15.60 6.94
CA GLN A 154 2.46 15.47 7.09
C GLN A 154 3.12 16.49 6.17
N ASN A 155 4.04 17.30 6.70
CA ASN A 155 4.87 18.16 5.87
C ASN A 155 5.81 17.32 5.00
N SER A 156 5.86 17.61 3.70
CA SER A 156 7.02 17.25 2.89
C SER A 156 8.23 18.02 3.45
N ARG A 157 9.31 17.30 3.75
CA ARG A 157 10.57 17.88 4.24
C ARG A 157 11.55 17.99 3.10
#